data_AF-A0A564TC08-F1
#
_entry.id   AF-A0A564TC08-F1
#
_cell.length_a   1.000
_cell.length_b   1.000
_cell.length_c   1.000
_cell.angle_alpha   90.00
_cell.angle_beta   90.00
_cell.angle_gamma   90.00
#
_symmetry.space_group_name_H-M   'P 1'
#
loop_
_entity.id
_entity.type
_entity.pdbx_description
1 polymer ?
#
loop_
_entity_poly.entity_id
_entity_poly.type
_entity_poly.pdbx_seq_one_letter_code
_entity_poly.pdbx_strand_id
1 'polypeptide(L)'
;MPTTYAHYKFGKEVLSALPRPLQNSIEAHRELFDIGLHGPDILFYYNALKKDPVNEQGHTLHEQFADEFFHHAVEVIEKAKDPAAARAYIYGFICHFALDSECHPYVEKIMQVGRVSHNEIEMELDRMMLTEDYHDPLRYLTAKHIHPKMEYAEVIAPFFKDVTAEQIYKALKGMVFYHKLFLAPTSGKRKALFLGMKAVGKYDSLHDIVMSVKPDPLCQKYCKVLKRQYSGAVPLAASLIVQYQKKLFQDTPLPERFHETFGAGEEWEKLRL
;
A
#
# COMPACT_ATOMS: atom_id res chain seq x y z
N MET A 1 -8.52 -3.03 -1.48
CA MET A 1 -7.59 -2.45 -2.48
C MET A 1 -7.21 -1.13 -1.86
N PRO A 2 -6.04 -1.10 -1.23
CA PRO A 2 -5.91 -0.40 0.04
C PRO A 2 -5.74 1.10 -0.08
N THR A 3 -5.73 1.73 1.09
CA THR A 3 -5.62 3.18 1.31
C THR A 3 -4.40 3.81 0.63
N THR A 4 -4.55 4.19 -0.64
CA THR A 4 -3.44 4.69 -1.46
C THR A 4 -2.91 6.02 -0.94
N TYR A 5 -3.79 6.91 -0.47
CA TYR A 5 -3.35 8.19 0.08
C TYR A 5 -2.77 8.03 1.49
N ALA A 6 -3.35 7.18 2.34
CA ALA A 6 -2.83 6.93 3.67
C ALA A 6 -1.40 6.39 3.63
N HIS A 7 -1.10 5.41 2.77
CA HIS A 7 0.28 4.93 2.58
C HIS A 7 1.22 6.02 2.10
N TYR A 8 0.80 6.83 1.12
CA TYR A 8 1.62 7.93 0.61
C TYR A 8 1.93 8.96 1.71
N LYS A 9 0.92 9.35 2.48
CA LYS A 9 1.07 10.26 3.63
C LYS A 9 1.98 9.63 4.69
N PHE A 10 1.77 8.36 5.00
CA PHE A 10 2.55 7.61 5.98
C PHE A 10 4.03 7.61 5.65
N GLY A 11 4.37 7.28 4.39
CA GLY A 11 5.75 7.31 3.92
C GLY A 11 6.42 8.68 4.09
N LYS A 12 5.69 9.78 3.87
CA LYS A 12 6.21 11.14 4.10
C LYS A 12 6.51 11.42 5.58
N GLU A 13 5.63 10.99 6.46
CA GLU A 13 5.79 11.18 7.91
C GLU A 13 6.96 10.31 8.44
N VAL A 14 7.04 9.05 8.00
CA VAL A 14 8.17 8.16 8.31
C VAL A 14 9.48 8.75 7.79
N LEU A 15 9.53 9.19 6.54
CA LEU A 15 10.72 9.83 5.96
C LEU A 15 11.18 11.02 6.80
N SER A 16 10.24 11.85 7.27
CA SER A 16 10.55 13.01 8.11
C SER A 16 11.11 12.63 9.49
N ALA A 17 10.80 11.42 9.98
CA ALA A 17 11.28 10.88 11.25
C ALA A 17 12.66 10.17 11.14
N LEU A 18 13.15 9.89 9.92
CA LEU A 18 14.43 9.21 9.73
C LEU A 18 15.64 10.14 9.98
N PRO A 19 16.83 9.61 10.27
CA PRO A 19 18.07 10.38 10.27
C PRO A 19 18.34 11.05 8.93
N ARG A 20 18.87 12.30 8.91
CA ARG A 20 19.13 13.07 7.68
C ARG A 20 19.89 12.31 6.58
N PRO A 21 20.93 11.49 6.87
CA PRO A 21 21.61 10.73 5.82
C PRO A 21 20.69 9.74 5.09
N LEU A 22 19.78 9.09 5.83
CA LEU A 22 18.77 8.20 5.27
C LEU A 22 17.73 8.98 4.46
N GLN A 23 17.29 10.14 4.97
CA GLN A 23 16.37 11.02 4.23
C GLN A 23 16.95 11.37 2.86
N ASN A 24 18.20 11.87 2.83
CA ASN A 24 18.87 12.25 1.58
C ASN A 24 19.03 11.07 0.62
N SER A 25 19.34 9.87 1.14
CA SER A 25 19.45 8.67 0.31
C SER A 25 18.13 8.25 -0.30
N ILE A 26 17.02 8.40 0.42
CA ILE A 26 15.67 8.08 -0.08
C ILE A 26 15.23 9.14 -1.10
N GLU A 27 15.43 10.43 -0.80
CA GLU A 27 15.04 11.53 -1.70
C GLU A 27 15.78 11.51 -3.04
N ALA A 28 17.00 10.95 -3.10
CA ALA A 28 17.72 10.73 -4.36
C ALA A 28 17.01 9.75 -5.32
N HIS A 29 16.15 8.88 -4.80
CA HIS A 29 15.36 7.91 -5.56
C HIS A 29 13.89 7.94 -5.10
N ARG A 30 13.35 9.15 -4.93
CA ARG A 30 12.07 9.39 -4.28
C ARG A 30 10.92 8.60 -4.90
N GLU A 31 10.85 8.53 -6.23
CA GLU A 31 9.77 7.84 -6.93
C GLU A 31 9.76 6.33 -6.66
N LEU A 32 10.93 5.71 -6.45
CA LEU A 32 11.00 4.28 -6.11
C LEU A 32 10.53 4.02 -4.69
N PHE A 33 10.88 4.90 -3.75
CA PHE A 33 10.31 4.86 -2.40
C PHE A 33 8.80 5.02 -2.43
N ASP A 34 8.30 6.02 -3.15
CA ASP A 34 6.87 6.32 -3.30
C ASP A 34 6.10 5.17 -3.97
N ILE A 35 6.71 4.41 -4.90
CA ILE A 35 6.14 3.17 -5.44
C ILE A 35 6.16 2.06 -4.38
N GLY A 36 7.27 1.92 -3.65
CA GLY A 36 7.41 0.94 -2.57
C GLY A 36 6.38 1.10 -1.45
N LEU A 37 5.84 2.31 -1.23
CA LEU A 37 4.77 2.57 -0.26
C LEU A 37 3.48 1.77 -0.52
N HIS A 38 3.32 1.18 -1.71
CA HIS A 38 2.20 0.29 -2.05
C HIS A 38 2.55 -1.18 -1.97
N GLY A 39 3.75 -1.52 -1.48
CA GLY A 39 4.18 -2.90 -1.25
C GLY A 39 3.86 -3.85 -2.42
N PRO A 40 3.27 -5.02 -2.14
CA PRO A 40 2.87 -5.97 -3.17
C PRO A 40 1.55 -5.60 -3.87
N ASP A 41 0.81 -4.57 -3.44
CA ASP A 41 -0.48 -4.18 -4.04
C ASP A 41 -0.37 -3.71 -5.48
N ILE A 42 0.81 -3.23 -5.88
CA ILE A 42 1.07 -2.84 -7.27
C ILE A 42 0.75 -4.01 -8.22
N LEU A 43 0.91 -5.26 -7.76
CA LEU A 43 0.68 -6.46 -8.55
C LEU A 43 -0.80 -6.71 -8.85
N PHE A 44 -1.72 -6.26 -7.98
CA PHE A 44 -3.17 -6.39 -8.21
C PHE A 44 -3.64 -5.70 -9.48
N TYR A 45 -2.87 -4.73 -9.96
CA TYR A 45 -3.19 -3.97 -11.17
C TYR A 45 -2.69 -4.61 -12.45
N TYR A 46 -1.88 -5.67 -12.37
CA TYR A 46 -1.56 -6.48 -13.52
C TYR A 46 -2.73 -7.42 -13.84
N ASN A 47 -3.34 -7.24 -15.02
CA ASN A 47 -4.49 -8.03 -15.44
C ASN A 47 -5.66 -8.05 -14.42
N ALA A 48 -5.91 -6.93 -13.72
CA ALA A 48 -6.79 -6.81 -12.55
C ALA A 48 -8.22 -7.41 -12.66
N LEU A 49 -8.73 -7.65 -13.87
CA LEU A 49 -10.07 -8.22 -14.09
C LEU A 49 -10.09 -9.74 -14.21
N LYS A 50 -8.91 -10.40 -14.22
CA LYS A 50 -8.78 -11.85 -14.33
C LYS A 50 -7.69 -12.36 -13.40
N LYS A 51 -7.81 -13.63 -13.02
CA LYS A 51 -6.78 -14.35 -12.29
C LYS A 51 -5.51 -14.45 -13.14
N ASP A 52 -4.36 -14.07 -12.57
CA ASP A 52 -3.06 -14.09 -13.24
C ASP A 52 -1.96 -14.39 -12.21
N PRO A 53 -0.94 -15.22 -12.51
CA PRO A 53 0.13 -15.54 -11.56
C PRO A 53 0.83 -14.32 -10.96
N VAL A 54 0.88 -13.19 -11.67
CA VAL A 54 1.47 -11.95 -11.13
C VAL A 54 0.56 -11.33 -10.07
N ASN A 55 -0.75 -11.20 -10.31
CA ASN A 55 -1.63 -10.59 -9.31
C ASN A 55 -1.91 -11.50 -8.12
N GLU A 56 -1.82 -12.83 -8.29
CA GLU A 56 -1.89 -13.78 -7.18
C GLU A 56 -0.73 -13.63 -6.19
N GLN A 57 0.48 -13.29 -6.66
CA GLN A 57 1.60 -13.02 -5.75
C GLN A 57 1.31 -11.88 -4.78
N GLY A 58 0.53 -10.88 -5.22
CA GLY A 58 0.05 -9.82 -4.34
C GLY A 58 -0.71 -10.40 -3.14
N HIS A 59 -1.63 -11.33 -3.38
CA HIS A 59 -2.42 -11.98 -2.33
C HIS A 59 -1.55 -12.89 -1.45
N THR A 60 -0.71 -13.72 -2.07
CA THR A 60 0.16 -14.65 -1.35
C THR A 60 1.10 -13.94 -0.39
N LEU A 61 1.71 -12.81 -0.80
CA LEU A 61 2.61 -12.05 0.08
C LEU A 61 1.90 -11.48 1.31
N HIS A 62 0.60 -11.18 1.23
CA HIS A 62 -0.14 -10.69 2.39
C HIS A 62 -0.43 -11.79 3.43
N GLU A 63 -0.46 -13.05 3.01
CA GLU A 63 -0.77 -14.21 3.86
C GLU A 63 0.49 -14.88 4.45
N GLN A 64 1.65 -14.66 3.83
CA GLN A 64 2.93 -15.21 4.29
C GLN A 64 3.63 -14.31 5.31
N PHE A 65 4.55 -14.90 6.08
CA PHE A 65 5.44 -14.11 6.93
C PHE A 65 6.33 -13.23 6.06
N ALA A 66 6.44 -11.96 6.43
CA ALA A 66 7.13 -10.97 5.63
C ALA A 66 8.66 -11.15 5.63
N ASP A 67 9.21 -11.84 6.63
CA ASP A 67 10.63 -12.15 6.73
C ASP A 67 11.16 -12.95 5.54
N GLU A 68 10.38 -13.86 4.96
CA GLU A 68 10.74 -14.57 3.72
C GLU A 68 11.01 -13.58 2.57
N PHE A 69 10.11 -12.60 2.39
CA PHE A 69 10.27 -11.55 1.38
C PHE A 69 11.45 -10.64 1.70
N PHE A 70 11.62 -10.22 2.96
CA PHE A 70 12.70 -9.33 3.36
C PHE A 70 14.08 -10.01 3.31
N HIS A 71 14.17 -11.32 3.52
CA HIS A 71 15.39 -12.08 3.29
C HIS A 71 15.76 -12.10 1.80
N HIS A 72 14.81 -12.42 0.92
CA HIS A 72 15.02 -12.35 -0.54
C HIS A 72 15.42 -10.94 -1.00
N ALA A 73 14.79 -9.90 -0.44
CA ALA A 73 15.09 -8.51 -0.75
C ALA A 73 16.54 -8.12 -0.43
N VAL A 74 17.18 -8.70 0.60
CA VAL A 74 18.61 -8.49 0.87
C VAL A 74 19.45 -8.95 -0.31
N GLU A 75 19.22 -10.18 -0.80
CA GLU A 75 19.97 -10.73 -1.93
C GLU A 75 19.76 -9.93 -3.22
N VAL A 76 18.53 -9.46 -3.45
CA VAL A 76 18.18 -8.62 -4.60
C VAL A 76 18.98 -7.31 -4.56
N ILE A 77 19.07 -6.67 -3.39
CA ILE A 77 19.78 -5.40 -3.23
C ILE A 77 21.29 -5.59 -3.42
N GLU A 78 21.86 -6.69 -2.94
CA GLU A 78 23.29 -7.01 -3.11
C GLU A 78 23.65 -7.22 -4.59
N LYS A 79 22.75 -7.84 -5.37
CA LYS A 79 22.95 -8.13 -6.79
C LYS A 79 22.49 -6.99 -7.71
N ALA A 80 21.88 -5.94 -7.16
CA ALA A 80 21.30 -4.86 -7.94
C ALA A 80 22.37 -4.04 -8.67
N LYS A 81 22.09 -3.66 -9.92
CA LYS A 81 22.93 -2.72 -10.69
C LYS A 81 23.03 -1.35 -10.01
N ASP A 82 21.93 -0.91 -9.41
CA ASP A 82 21.85 0.28 -8.57
C ASP A 82 21.29 -0.09 -7.19
N PRO A 83 22.16 -0.45 -6.23
CA PRO A 83 21.73 -0.78 -4.88
C PRO A 83 21.06 0.39 -4.15
N ALA A 84 21.34 1.64 -4.51
CA ALA A 84 20.71 2.79 -3.86
C ALA A 84 19.24 2.92 -4.28
N ALA A 85 18.94 2.74 -5.56
CA ALA A 85 17.58 2.66 -6.09
C ALA A 85 16.78 1.50 -5.45
N ALA A 86 17.38 0.30 -5.40
CA ALA A 86 16.74 -0.87 -4.78
C ALA A 86 16.47 -0.67 -3.28
N ARG A 87 17.39 0.00 -2.56
CA ARG A 87 17.19 0.38 -1.15
C ARG A 87 16.04 1.38 -0.97
N ALA A 88 15.91 2.38 -1.83
CA ALA A 88 14.79 3.32 -1.73
C ALA A 88 13.44 2.61 -1.88
N TYR A 89 13.32 1.69 -2.84
CA TYR A 89 12.11 0.88 -3.02
C TYR A 89 11.79 0.04 -1.78
N ILE A 90 12.75 -0.74 -1.26
CA ILE A 90 12.48 -1.60 -0.09
C ILE A 90 12.15 -0.78 1.17
N TYR A 91 12.70 0.43 1.33
CA TYR A 91 12.34 1.30 2.46
C TYR A 91 10.89 1.76 2.37
N GLY A 92 10.37 2.01 1.17
CA GLY A 92 8.94 2.24 0.95
C GLY A 92 8.12 0.99 1.29
N PHE A 93 8.58 -0.18 0.86
CA PHE A 93 7.92 -1.46 1.12
C PHE A 93 7.84 -1.79 2.63
N ILE A 94 8.89 -1.45 3.40
CA ILE A 94 8.88 -1.57 4.87
C ILE A 94 7.81 -0.65 5.47
N CYS A 95 7.60 0.55 4.93
CA CYS A 95 6.53 1.44 5.41
C CYS A 95 5.15 0.83 5.13
N HIS A 96 4.96 0.23 3.95
CA HIS A 96 3.72 -0.48 3.63
C HIS A 96 3.47 -1.62 4.62
N PHE A 97 4.44 -2.53 4.79
CA PHE A 97 4.37 -3.63 5.77
C PHE A 97 4.01 -3.14 7.17
N ALA A 98 4.71 -2.12 7.66
CA ALA A 98 4.52 -1.60 9.01
C ALA A 98 3.14 -0.99 9.21
N LEU A 99 2.56 -0.34 8.19
CA LEU A 99 1.22 0.21 8.31
C LEU A 99 0.15 -0.87 8.25
N ASP A 100 0.29 -1.81 7.32
CA ASP A 100 -0.70 -2.88 7.08
C ASP A 100 -0.78 -3.83 8.26
N SER A 101 0.37 -4.31 8.76
CA SER A 101 0.40 -5.21 9.92
C SER A 101 -0.19 -4.57 11.19
N GLU A 102 -0.15 -3.24 11.33
CA GLU A 102 -0.77 -2.52 12.46
C GLU A 102 -2.27 -2.24 12.23
N CYS A 103 -2.70 -2.06 10.98
CA CYS A 103 -4.07 -1.69 10.64
C CYS A 103 -4.98 -2.88 10.34
N HIS A 104 -4.51 -3.87 9.58
CA HIS A 104 -5.32 -4.97 9.08
C HIS A 104 -5.98 -5.83 10.17
N PRO A 105 -5.36 -6.09 11.33
CA PRO A 105 -6.06 -6.75 12.43
C PRO A 105 -7.33 -5.99 12.86
N TYR A 106 -7.29 -4.65 12.86
CA TYR A 106 -8.46 -3.82 13.17
C TYR A 106 -9.44 -3.78 12.01
N VAL A 107 -8.97 -3.70 10.77
CA VAL A 107 -9.83 -3.76 9.56
C VAL A 107 -10.64 -5.05 9.55
N GLU A 108 -10.01 -6.20 9.81
CA GLU A 108 -10.69 -7.48 9.91
C GLU A 108 -11.75 -7.47 11.03
N LYS A 109 -11.38 -7.01 12.23
CA LYS A 109 -12.34 -6.87 13.34
C LYS A 109 -13.53 -5.98 12.97
N ILE A 110 -13.30 -4.89 12.25
CA ILE A 110 -14.34 -3.97 11.77
C ILE A 110 -15.22 -4.63 10.72
N MET A 111 -14.66 -5.39 9.78
CA MET A 111 -15.44 -6.10 8.77
C MET A 111 -16.41 -7.10 9.41
N GLN A 112 -15.92 -7.88 10.37
CA GLN A 112 -16.68 -8.93 11.02
C GLN A 112 -17.78 -8.37 11.97
N VAL A 113 -17.51 -7.27 12.66
CA VAL A 113 -18.43 -6.71 13.68
C VAL A 113 -19.26 -5.54 13.16
N GLY A 114 -18.66 -4.68 12.34
CA GLY A 114 -19.22 -3.41 11.88
C GLY A 114 -20.05 -3.49 10.60
N ARG A 115 -20.00 -4.62 9.87
CA ARG A 115 -20.67 -4.81 8.56
C ARG A 115 -20.26 -3.77 7.50
N VAL A 116 -19.04 -3.27 7.60
CA VAL A 116 -18.40 -2.37 6.62
C VAL A 116 -17.45 -3.22 5.79
N SER A 117 -17.40 -3.03 4.47
CA SER A 117 -16.47 -3.79 3.64
C SER A 117 -15.02 -3.32 3.83
N HIS A 118 -14.05 -4.18 3.53
CA HIS A 118 -12.63 -3.82 3.54
C HIS A 118 -12.37 -2.54 2.73
N ASN A 119 -12.83 -2.53 1.47
CA ASN A 119 -12.64 -1.40 0.57
C ASN A 119 -13.32 -0.13 1.10
N GLU A 120 -14.48 -0.27 1.73
CA GLU A 120 -15.24 0.87 2.26
C GLU A 120 -14.53 1.55 3.44
N ILE A 121 -14.03 0.78 4.42
CA ILE A 121 -13.32 1.38 5.56
C ILE A 121 -12.01 2.04 5.15
N GLU A 122 -11.30 1.44 4.21
CA GLU A 122 -10.07 1.99 3.64
C GLU A 122 -10.35 3.28 2.86
N MET A 123 -11.31 3.24 1.94
CA MET A 123 -11.71 4.42 1.18
C MET A 123 -12.17 5.57 2.10
N GLU A 124 -12.89 5.28 3.19
CA GLU A 124 -13.29 6.28 4.18
C GLU A 124 -12.09 6.83 4.97
N LEU A 125 -11.07 6.02 5.25
CA LEU A 125 -9.82 6.47 5.86
C LEU A 125 -9.08 7.45 4.93
N ASP A 126 -8.92 7.12 3.65
CA ASP A 126 -8.36 8.01 2.64
C ASP A 126 -9.17 9.31 2.53
N ARG A 127 -10.50 9.21 2.52
CA ARG A 127 -11.41 10.36 2.48
C ARG A 127 -11.18 11.30 3.67
N MET A 128 -11.11 10.73 4.88
CA MET A 128 -10.88 11.48 6.11
C MET A 128 -9.54 12.20 6.06
N MET A 129 -8.46 11.49 5.72
CA MET A 129 -7.11 12.08 5.64
C MET A 129 -7.00 13.17 4.58
N LEU A 130 -7.57 12.96 3.39
CA LEU A 130 -7.61 13.98 2.33
C LEU A 130 -8.33 15.25 2.80
N THR A 131 -9.45 15.07 3.51
CA THR A 131 -10.23 16.20 4.03
C THR A 131 -9.43 16.98 5.09
N GLU A 132 -8.75 16.28 6.00
CA GLU A 132 -7.90 16.89 7.03
C GLU A 132 -6.71 17.65 6.43
N ASP A 133 -6.18 17.17 5.30
CA ASP A 133 -5.08 17.80 4.56
C ASP A 133 -5.56 18.85 3.55
N TYR A 134 -6.82 19.29 3.65
CA TYR A 134 -7.44 20.34 2.83
C TYR A 134 -7.47 20.00 1.32
N HIS A 135 -7.58 18.72 0.98
CA HIS A 135 -7.82 18.24 -0.38
C HIS A 135 -9.30 17.90 -0.58
N ASP A 136 -9.80 18.08 -1.81
CA ASP A 136 -11.13 17.59 -2.20
C ASP A 136 -11.04 16.07 -2.48
N PRO A 137 -11.63 15.19 -1.63
CA PRO A 137 -11.52 13.76 -1.80
C PRO A 137 -12.12 13.25 -3.11
N LEU A 138 -13.09 13.98 -3.67
CA LEU A 138 -13.78 13.58 -4.91
C LEU A 138 -12.96 13.86 -6.17
N ARG A 139 -11.97 14.74 -6.07
CA ARG A 139 -11.15 15.21 -7.20
C ARG A 139 -9.68 14.84 -7.08
N TYR A 140 -9.23 14.45 -5.89
CA TYR A 140 -7.86 14.08 -5.67
C TYR A 140 -7.53 12.72 -6.29
N LEU A 141 -6.56 12.69 -7.21
CA LEU A 141 -6.03 11.44 -7.75
C LEU A 141 -5.05 10.83 -6.73
N THR A 142 -5.48 9.80 -6.01
CA THR A 142 -4.69 9.20 -4.91
C THR A 142 -3.40 8.53 -5.39
N ALA A 143 -3.35 8.01 -6.62
CA ALA A 143 -2.14 7.44 -7.23
C ALA A 143 -1.29 8.46 -8.01
N LYS A 144 -1.42 9.78 -7.76
CA LYS A 144 -0.72 10.82 -8.55
C LYS A 144 0.80 10.79 -8.43
N HIS A 145 1.36 10.21 -7.36
CA HIS A 145 2.80 10.05 -7.13
C HIS A 145 3.40 8.89 -7.93
N ILE A 146 2.57 8.03 -8.52
CA ILE A 146 3.03 6.90 -9.31
C ILE A 146 3.28 7.34 -10.75
N HIS A 147 4.55 7.33 -11.13
CA HIS A 147 5.03 7.65 -12.47
C HIS A 147 5.62 6.38 -13.10
N PRO A 148 4.84 5.62 -13.87
CA PRO A 148 5.32 4.37 -14.46
C PRO A 148 6.48 4.64 -15.42
N LYS A 149 7.62 3.99 -15.18
CA LYS A 149 8.78 4.00 -16.08
C LYS A 149 9.42 2.62 -16.13
N MET A 150 10.03 2.27 -17.26
CA MET A 150 10.71 0.99 -17.40
C MET A 150 11.92 0.89 -16.48
N GLU A 151 12.67 1.98 -16.30
CA GLU A 151 13.81 2.05 -15.37
C GLU A 151 13.45 1.65 -13.94
N TYR A 152 12.28 2.08 -13.45
CA TYR A 152 11.81 1.72 -12.11
C TYR A 152 11.34 0.26 -12.07
N ALA A 153 10.68 -0.20 -13.13
CA ALA A 153 10.22 -1.56 -13.24
C ALA A 153 11.37 -2.58 -13.27
N GLU A 154 12.50 -2.23 -13.86
CA GLU A 154 13.74 -3.04 -13.85
C GLU A 154 14.35 -3.16 -12.44
N VAL A 155 14.24 -2.12 -11.62
CA VAL A 155 14.66 -2.16 -10.21
C VAL A 155 13.73 -3.02 -9.36
N ILE A 156 12.42 -2.96 -9.62
CA ILE A 156 11.38 -3.59 -8.80
C ILE A 156 11.20 -5.07 -9.13
N ALA A 157 11.25 -5.45 -10.41
CA ALA A 157 10.92 -6.81 -10.84
C ALA A 157 11.68 -7.93 -10.09
N PRO A 158 12.99 -7.81 -9.80
CA PRO A 158 13.74 -8.84 -9.08
C PRO A 158 13.25 -9.14 -7.64
N PHE A 159 12.48 -8.22 -7.02
CA PHE A 159 11.90 -8.46 -5.69
C PHE A 159 10.78 -9.50 -5.72
N PHE A 160 10.22 -9.80 -6.90
CA PHE A 160 9.11 -10.73 -7.05
C PHE A 160 9.51 -11.94 -7.88
N LYS A 161 8.91 -13.09 -7.57
CA LYS A 161 9.27 -14.36 -8.20
C LYS A 161 8.70 -14.45 -9.60
N ASP A 162 9.54 -14.73 -10.59
CA ASP A 162 9.13 -14.94 -11.99
C ASP A 162 8.33 -13.75 -12.59
N VAL A 163 8.54 -12.53 -12.09
CA VAL A 163 7.92 -11.30 -12.62
C VAL A 163 8.94 -10.52 -13.44
N THR A 164 8.54 -10.10 -14.63
CA THR A 164 9.37 -9.29 -15.54
C THR A 164 9.17 -7.79 -15.32
N ALA A 165 10.16 -6.98 -15.70
CA ALA A 165 10.05 -5.52 -15.70
C ALA A 165 8.86 -5.03 -16.56
N GLU A 166 8.56 -5.70 -17.68
CA GLU A 166 7.39 -5.33 -18.49
C GLU A 166 6.06 -5.54 -17.73
N GLN A 167 5.96 -6.62 -16.95
CA GLN A 167 4.78 -6.88 -16.11
C GLN A 167 4.64 -5.83 -15.01
N ILE A 168 5.71 -5.50 -14.29
CA ILE A 168 5.69 -4.41 -13.29
C ILE A 168 5.29 -3.08 -13.95
N TYR A 169 5.89 -2.73 -15.08
CA TYR A 169 5.55 -1.49 -15.80
C TYR A 169 4.06 -1.46 -16.21
N LYS A 170 3.50 -2.58 -16.67
CA LYS A 170 2.07 -2.71 -16.96
C LYS A 170 1.22 -2.59 -15.69
N ALA A 171 1.66 -3.14 -14.58
CA ALA A 171 0.98 -3.07 -13.28
C ALA A 171 0.89 -1.62 -12.79
N LEU A 172 2.01 -0.88 -12.80
CA LEU A 172 2.05 0.55 -12.43
C LEU A 172 1.17 1.42 -13.35
N LYS A 173 1.16 1.15 -14.67
CA LYS A 173 0.22 1.79 -15.59
C LYS A 173 -1.23 1.46 -15.26
N GLY A 174 -1.50 0.20 -14.92
CA GLY A 174 -2.80 -0.28 -14.46
C GLY A 174 -3.27 0.50 -13.24
N MET A 175 -2.42 0.65 -12.22
CA MET A 175 -2.70 1.41 -11.01
C MET A 175 -3.16 2.84 -11.33
N VAL A 176 -2.37 3.58 -12.11
CA VAL A 176 -2.74 4.94 -12.51
C VAL A 176 -4.04 4.95 -13.34
N PHE A 177 -4.24 3.97 -14.22
CA PHE A 177 -5.45 3.87 -15.05
C PHE A 177 -6.71 3.64 -14.21
N TYR A 178 -6.72 2.64 -13.32
CA TYR A 178 -7.88 2.30 -12.50
C TYR A 178 -8.21 3.40 -11.50
N HIS A 179 -7.21 4.04 -10.89
CA HIS A 179 -7.44 5.23 -10.06
C HIS A 179 -8.11 6.38 -10.82
N LYS A 180 -7.69 6.65 -12.07
CA LYS A 180 -8.35 7.65 -12.93
C LYS A 180 -9.76 7.22 -13.35
N LEU A 181 -9.97 5.93 -13.60
CA LEU A 181 -11.27 5.37 -13.95
C LEU A 181 -12.27 5.58 -12.81
N PHE A 182 -11.91 5.18 -11.59
CA PHE A 182 -12.76 5.26 -10.41
C PHE A 182 -12.85 6.66 -9.79
N LEU A 183 -11.97 7.60 -10.16
CA LEU A 183 -12.09 9.01 -9.78
C LEU A 183 -13.35 9.64 -10.40
N ALA A 184 -14.45 9.67 -9.65
CA ALA A 184 -15.77 10.02 -10.15
C ALA A 184 -16.35 11.29 -9.46
N PRO A 185 -15.85 12.49 -9.81
CA PRO A 185 -16.26 13.74 -9.15
C PRO A 185 -17.68 14.19 -9.51
N THR A 186 -18.22 13.77 -10.67
CA THR A 186 -19.53 14.20 -11.15
C THR A 186 -20.57 13.10 -11.01
N SER A 187 -21.82 13.48 -10.75
CA SER A 187 -22.95 12.55 -10.67
C SER A 187 -23.14 11.76 -11.98
N GLY A 188 -22.83 12.36 -13.13
CA GLY A 188 -22.88 11.69 -14.43
C GLY A 188 -21.86 10.55 -14.55
N LYS A 189 -20.58 10.82 -14.23
CA LYS A 189 -19.52 9.79 -14.27
C LYS A 189 -19.83 8.64 -13.29
N ARG A 190 -20.30 8.96 -12.08
CA ARG A 190 -20.71 7.95 -11.09
C ARG A 190 -21.82 7.05 -11.59
N LYS A 191 -22.90 7.63 -12.13
CA LYS A 191 -24.02 6.86 -12.70
C LYS A 191 -23.54 5.93 -13.81
N ALA A 192 -22.71 6.42 -14.72
CA ALA A 192 -22.14 5.61 -15.80
C ALA A 192 -21.27 4.46 -15.27
N LEU A 193 -20.38 4.72 -14.31
CA LEU A 193 -19.55 3.69 -13.68
C LEU A 193 -20.39 2.62 -13.00
N PHE A 194 -21.35 3.02 -12.16
CA PHE A 194 -22.19 2.08 -11.43
C PHE A 194 -23.09 1.25 -12.36
N LEU A 195 -23.63 1.83 -13.43
CA LEU A 195 -24.36 1.09 -14.45
C LEU A 195 -23.46 0.09 -15.17
N GLY A 196 -22.25 0.49 -15.56
CA GLY A 196 -21.26 -0.39 -16.16
C GLY A 196 -20.90 -1.57 -15.25
N MET A 197 -20.63 -1.30 -13.96
CA MET A 197 -20.36 -2.33 -12.96
C MET A 197 -21.53 -3.31 -12.78
N LYS A 198 -22.78 -2.83 -12.78
CA LYS A 198 -23.97 -3.69 -12.72
C LYS A 198 -24.11 -4.55 -13.98
N ALA A 199 -23.88 -3.99 -15.16
CA ALA A 199 -23.98 -4.70 -16.43
C ALA A 199 -22.99 -5.87 -16.54
N VAL A 200 -21.81 -5.74 -15.93
CA VAL A 200 -20.78 -6.81 -15.90
C VAL A 200 -20.81 -7.66 -14.62
N GLY A 201 -21.81 -7.48 -13.75
CA GLY A 201 -21.98 -8.27 -12.51
C GLY A 201 -20.89 -8.04 -11.45
N LYS A 202 -20.24 -6.87 -11.45
CA LYS A 202 -19.13 -6.53 -10.53
C LYS A 202 -19.45 -5.38 -9.57
N TYR A 203 -20.71 -4.96 -9.49
CA TYR A 203 -21.13 -3.84 -8.64
C TYR A 203 -20.76 -4.06 -7.17
N ASP A 204 -21.20 -5.18 -6.59
CA ASP A 204 -20.98 -5.48 -5.17
C ASP A 204 -19.49 -5.51 -4.80
N SER A 205 -18.63 -5.97 -5.73
CA SER A 205 -17.17 -6.03 -5.50
C SER A 205 -16.40 -4.73 -5.70
N LEU A 206 -16.91 -3.80 -6.52
CA LEU A 206 -16.13 -2.63 -6.97
C LEU A 206 -16.70 -1.27 -6.54
N HIS A 207 -17.97 -1.21 -6.14
CA HIS A 207 -18.61 0.08 -5.86
C HIS A 207 -17.97 0.83 -4.68
N ASP A 208 -17.51 0.09 -3.66
CA ASP A 208 -16.84 0.63 -2.46
C ASP A 208 -15.46 1.23 -2.72
N ILE A 209 -14.89 1.01 -3.91
CA ILE A 209 -13.65 1.65 -4.35
C ILE A 209 -13.90 3.12 -4.75
N VAL A 210 -15.14 3.45 -5.13
CA VAL A 210 -15.49 4.80 -5.59
C VAL A 210 -15.77 5.70 -4.38
N MET A 211 -14.83 6.60 -4.09
CA MET A 211 -14.87 7.61 -3.02
C MET A 211 -16.29 8.04 -2.63
N SER A 212 -16.67 8.01 -1.36
CA SER A 212 -18.01 8.43 -0.94
C SER A 212 -18.19 9.95 -1.09
N VAL A 213 -19.40 10.38 -1.48
CA VAL A 213 -19.71 11.83 -1.58
C VAL A 213 -19.74 12.47 -0.20
N LYS A 214 -20.37 11.78 0.75
CA LYS A 214 -20.49 12.19 2.15
C LYS A 214 -19.84 11.10 3.00
N PRO A 215 -19.16 11.49 4.10
CA PRO A 215 -18.52 10.50 4.95
C PRO A 215 -19.56 9.56 5.54
N ASP A 216 -19.20 8.28 5.65
CA ASP A 216 -20.04 7.29 6.30
C ASP A 216 -19.96 7.46 7.82
N PRO A 217 -21.08 7.72 8.52
CA PRO A 217 -21.07 7.89 9.97
C PRO A 217 -20.57 6.67 10.77
N LEU A 218 -20.77 5.45 10.27
CA LEU A 218 -20.25 4.22 10.89
C LEU A 218 -18.73 4.18 10.78
N CYS A 219 -18.19 4.46 9.59
CA CYS A 219 -16.75 4.49 9.36
C CYS A 219 -16.04 5.58 10.16
N GLN A 220 -16.67 6.72 10.44
CA GLN A 220 -16.04 7.80 11.22
C GLN A 220 -15.48 7.36 12.58
N LYS A 221 -16.16 6.44 13.29
CA LYS A 221 -15.62 5.89 14.55
C LYS A 221 -14.38 5.03 14.26
N TYR A 222 -14.48 4.15 13.29
CA TYR A 222 -13.44 3.19 12.94
C TYR A 222 -12.18 3.85 12.35
N CYS A 223 -12.33 4.87 11.50
CA CYS A 223 -11.21 5.65 10.99
C CYS A 223 -10.41 6.32 12.12
N LYS A 224 -11.02 6.68 13.25
CA LYS A 224 -10.29 7.19 14.43
C LYS A 224 -9.44 6.12 15.10
N VAL A 225 -9.88 4.86 15.08
CA VAL A 225 -9.09 3.72 15.58
C VAL A 225 -7.90 3.48 14.67
N LEU A 226 -8.14 3.39 13.35
CA LEU A 226 -7.08 3.19 12.36
C LEU A 226 -6.07 4.35 12.37
N LYS A 227 -6.51 5.59 12.55
CA LYS A 227 -5.60 6.74 12.69
C LYS A 227 -4.68 6.66 13.92
N ARG A 228 -5.11 6.01 15.00
CA ARG A 228 -4.22 5.75 16.15
C ARG A 228 -3.16 4.72 15.80
N GLN A 229 -3.53 3.63 15.11
CA GLN A 229 -2.58 2.62 14.64
C GLN A 229 -1.57 3.24 13.67
N TYR A 230 -2.06 3.99 12.69
CA TYR A 230 -1.25 4.80 11.79
C TYR A 230 -0.21 5.64 12.53
N SER A 231 -0.63 6.40 13.56
CA SER A 231 0.27 7.28 14.30
C SER A 231 1.32 6.50 15.10
N GLY A 232 0.93 5.34 15.66
CA GLY A 232 1.84 4.43 16.36
C GLY A 232 2.83 3.72 15.42
N ALA A 233 2.41 3.46 14.18
CA ALA A 233 3.22 2.77 13.17
C ALA A 233 4.37 3.65 12.62
N VAL A 234 4.28 4.99 12.69
CA VAL A 234 5.33 5.88 12.17
C VAL A 234 6.71 5.63 12.83
N PRO A 235 6.86 5.69 14.17
CA PRO A 235 8.14 5.39 14.82
C PRO A 235 8.56 3.93 14.64
N LEU A 236 7.60 3.00 14.54
CA LEU A 236 7.87 1.60 14.26
C LEU A 236 8.54 1.44 12.88
N ALA A 237 7.93 1.96 11.82
CA ALA A 237 8.45 1.89 10.46
C ALA A 237 9.83 2.55 10.34
N ALA A 238 10.02 3.72 10.95
CA ALA A 238 11.31 4.41 10.97
C ALA A 238 12.40 3.55 11.64
N SER A 239 12.07 2.91 12.77
CA SER A 239 12.96 1.96 13.45
C SER A 239 13.27 0.74 12.58
N LEU A 240 12.27 0.15 11.91
CA LEU A 240 12.46 -1.00 11.01
C LEU A 240 13.38 -0.67 9.83
N ILE A 241 13.25 0.51 9.23
CA ILE A 241 14.17 0.98 8.17
C ILE A 241 15.61 1.04 8.68
N VAL A 242 15.84 1.59 9.87
CA VAL A 242 17.18 1.68 10.46
C VAL A 242 17.75 0.29 10.77
N GLN A 243 16.94 -0.63 11.29
CA GLN A 243 17.39 -1.99 11.58
C GLN A 243 17.65 -2.79 10.30
N TYR A 244 16.79 -2.66 9.29
CA TYR A 244 17.02 -3.27 7.98
C TYR A 244 18.27 -2.69 7.30
N GLN A 245 18.56 -1.40 7.48
CA GLN A 245 19.82 -0.83 7.04
C GLN A 245 21.02 -1.50 7.73
N LYS A 246 20.95 -1.77 9.04
CA LYS A 246 22.00 -2.53 9.73
C LYS A 246 22.16 -3.95 9.16
N LYS A 247 21.06 -4.63 8.83
CA LYS A 247 21.11 -5.92 8.13
C LYS A 247 21.94 -5.80 6.85
N LEU A 248 21.63 -4.82 6.00
CA LEU A 248 22.28 -4.65 4.69
C LEU A 248 23.78 -4.32 4.76
N PHE A 249 24.24 -3.62 5.79
CA PHE A 249 25.63 -3.11 5.85
C PHE A 249 26.52 -3.78 6.90
N GLN A 250 25.92 -4.46 7.89
CA GLN A 250 26.62 -5.02 9.04
C GLN A 250 26.27 -6.50 9.27
N ASP A 251 25.45 -7.08 8.37
CA ASP A 251 25.01 -8.48 8.41
C ASP A 251 24.41 -8.91 9.78
N THR A 252 23.65 -8.02 10.41
CA THR A 252 22.88 -8.37 11.61
C THR A 252 21.74 -9.34 11.29
N PRO A 253 21.03 -9.94 12.25
CA PRO A 253 19.76 -10.61 11.98
C PRO A 253 18.69 -9.64 11.44
N LEU A 254 17.66 -10.15 10.75
CA LEU A 254 16.47 -9.36 10.44
C LEU A 254 15.71 -9.03 11.75
N PRO A 255 15.01 -7.89 11.81
CA PRO A 255 14.08 -7.59 12.90
C PRO A 255 13.04 -8.70 13.09
N GLU A 256 12.85 -9.15 14.33
CA GLU A 256 11.82 -10.15 14.68
C GLU A 256 10.42 -9.70 14.24
N ARG A 257 10.17 -8.39 14.19
CA ARG A 257 8.92 -7.78 13.75
C ARG A 257 8.53 -8.14 12.30
N PHE A 258 9.47 -8.57 11.46
CA PHE A 258 9.17 -9.07 10.12
C PHE A 258 8.61 -10.50 10.10
N HIS A 259 8.69 -11.24 11.21
CA HIS A 259 8.03 -12.54 11.37
C HIS A 259 6.52 -12.37 11.68
N GLU A 260 5.86 -11.53 10.91
CA GLU A 260 4.42 -11.27 10.94
C GLU A 260 3.91 -11.19 9.50
N THR A 261 2.60 -11.35 9.30
CA THR A 261 1.98 -11.17 7.99
C THR A 261 1.58 -9.70 7.78
N PHE A 262 1.28 -9.33 6.54
CA PHE A 262 0.69 -8.01 6.24
C PHE A 262 -0.79 -7.98 6.67
N GLY A 263 -1.44 -9.15 6.72
CA GLY A 263 -2.85 -9.30 7.03
C GLY A 263 -3.21 -9.24 8.52
N ALA A 264 -4.40 -9.74 8.85
CA ALA A 264 -4.98 -9.61 10.19
C ALA A 264 -4.34 -10.48 11.28
N GLY A 265 -3.52 -11.47 10.90
CA GLY A 265 -3.02 -12.50 11.80
C GLY A 265 -4.15 -13.32 12.46
N GLU A 266 -3.81 -14.05 13.52
CA GLU A 266 -4.77 -14.93 14.23
C GLU A 266 -5.47 -14.24 15.41
N GLU A 267 -4.97 -13.09 15.84
CA GLU A 267 -5.31 -12.49 17.14
C GLU A 267 -6.30 -11.31 17.05
N TRP A 268 -6.80 -11.01 15.85
CA TRP A 268 -7.71 -9.90 15.59
C TRP A 268 -8.98 -9.93 16.45
N GLU A 269 -9.46 -11.14 16.83
CA GLU A 269 -10.66 -11.31 17.64
C GLU A 269 -10.56 -10.64 19.02
N LYS A 270 -9.34 -10.55 19.58
CA LYS A 270 -9.09 -10.03 20.92
C LYS A 270 -9.06 -8.49 20.97
N LEU A 271 -9.05 -7.83 19.80
CA LEU A 271 -8.96 -6.38 19.68
C LEU A 271 -10.26 -5.67 20.12
N ARG A 272 -10.10 -4.44 20.61
CA ARG A 272 -11.20 -3.56 21.04
C ARG A 272 -11.36 -2.38 20.06
N LEU A 273 -12.60 -2.09 19.66
CA LEU A 273 -12.99 -1.03 18.71
C LEU A 273 -13.57 0.23 19.37
#